data_AF-A0A150NWR9-F1
#
_entry.id   AF-A0A150NWR9-F1
#
_cell.length_a   1.000
_cell.length_b   1.000
_cell.length_c   1.000
_cell.angle_alpha   90.00
_cell.angle_beta   90.00
_cell.angle_gamma   90.00
#
_symmetry.space_group_name_H-M   'P 1'
#
loop_
_entity.id
_entity.type
_entity.pdbx_description
1 polymer ?
#
loop_
_entity_poly.entity_id
_entity_poly.type
_entity_poly.pdbx_seq_one_letter_code
_entity_poly.pdbx_strand_id
1 'polypeptide(L)'
;MSKGLKILQIGLDNWSHQYEIPENMDWYFVCPRSSKALRKMIEIDTISRFQAVLIEDGNSLTDVLEFTDFFEPHSLFIIRILRRQIPFF
;
A
#
# COMPACT_ATOMS: atom_id res chain seq x y z
N MET A 1 1.62 19.91 11.18
CA MET A 1 1.53 19.97 9.72
C MET A 1 1.02 18.63 9.24
N SER A 2 -0.18 18.54 8.67
CA SER A 2 -0.61 17.27 8.06
C SER A 2 0.29 16.99 6.86
N LYS A 3 0.88 15.81 6.79
CA LYS A 3 1.59 15.39 5.59
C LYS A 3 0.61 15.40 4.42
N GLY A 4 1.04 15.90 3.27
CA GLY A 4 0.16 16.17 2.14
C GLY A 4 -0.21 14.92 1.35
N LEU A 5 0.63 13.88 1.40
CA LEU A 5 0.49 12.67 0.59
C LEU A 5 0.29 11.45 1.49
N LYS A 6 -0.73 10.65 1.20
CA LYS A 6 -1.03 9.37 1.83
C LYS A 6 -0.84 8.27 0.80
N ILE A 7 0.15 7.42 1.04
CA ILE A 7 0.49 6.30 0.17
C ILE A 7 0.17 5.00 0.89
N LEU A 8 -0.58 4.12 0.23
CA LEU A 8 -0.86 2.79 0.74
C LEU A 8 0.00 1.77 0.01
N GLN A 9 0.67 0.91 0.77
CA GLN A 9 1.38 -0.26 0.25
C GLN A 9 0.70 -1.53 0.76
N ILE A 10 0.42 -2.45 -0.16
CA ILE A 10 -0.07 -3.79 0.12
C ILE A 10 0.96 -4.79 -0.40
N GLY A 11 1.67 -5.41 0.54
CA GLY A 11 2.85 -6.20 0.22
C GLY A 11 3.38 -6.99 1.40
N LEU A 12 4.40 -7.80 1.14
CA LEU A 12 5.00 -8.64 2.18
C LEU A 12 6.05 -7.89 2.99
N ASP A 13 6.74 -6.94 2.35
CA ASP A 13 7.84 -6.19 2.95
C ASP A 13 7.46 -4.71 3.07
N ASN A 14 7.44 -4.17 4.29
CA ASN A 14 7.15 -2.74 4.47
C ASN A 14 8.31 -1.88 3.98
N TRP A 15 8.10 -1.10 2.92
CA TRP A 15 9.15 -0.28 2.32
C TRP A 15 9.58 0.87 3.22
N SER A 16 8.73 1.35 4.14
CA SER A 16 9.16 2.38 5.09
C SER A 16 10.22 1.88 6.08
N HIS A 17 10.44 0.57 6.18
CA HIS A 17 11.55 0.01 6.94
C HIS A 17 12.85 -0.09 6.14
N GLN A 18 12.77 0.02 4.80
CA GLN A 18 13.90 -0.22 3.88
C GLN A 18 14.37 1.08 3.21
N TYR A 19 13.49 2.05 3.05
CA TYR A 19 13.73 3.29 2.35
C TYR A 19 13.32 4.48 3.20
N GLU A 20 14.01 5.60 3.00
CA GLU A 20 13.63 6.87 3.61
C GLU A 20 12.34 7.39 2.99
N ILE A 21 11.34 7.68 3.84
CA ILE A 21 10.07 8.25 3.42
C ILE A 21 10.13 9.77 3.55
N PRO A 22 9.78 10.53 2.49
CA PRO A 22 9.75 11.99 2.55
C PRO A 22 8.87 12.53 3.70
N GLU A 23 9.29 13.64 4.31
CA GLU A 23 8.58 14.23 5.46
C GLU A 23 7.14 14.65 5.16
N ASN A 24 6.81 14.92 3.90
CA ASN A 24 5.46 15.30 3.45
C ASN A 24 4.58 14.10 3.08
N MET A 25 5.04 12.87 3.34
CA MET A 25 4.37 11.63 2.99
C MET A 25 4.08 10.76 4.23
N ASP A 26 2.81 10.37 4.37
CA ASP A 26 2.37 9.30 5.26
C ASP A 26 2.40 7.98 4.47
N TRP A 27 3.18 7.01 4.98
CA TRP A 27 3.33 5.69 4.37
C TRP A 27 2.57 4.66 5.20
N TYR A 28 1.50 4.12 4.60
CA TYR A 28 0.67 3.11 5.19
C TYR A 28 1.01 1.73 4.62
N PHE A 29 1.07 0.73 5.49
CA PHE A 29 1.43 -0.63 5.09
C PHE A 29 0.41 -1.63 5.62
N VAL A 30 -0.03 -2.53 4.75
CA VAL A 30 -0.94 -3.63 5.09
C VAL A 30 -0.46 -4.91 4.42
N CYS A 31 -0.39 -6.01 5.18
CA CYS A 31 -0.12 -7.32 4.59
C CYS A 31 -1.26 -7.77 3.66
N PRO A 32 -0.97 -8.50 2.57
CA PRO A 32 -1.97 -9.13 1.72
C PRO A 32 -3.03 -9.90 2.49
N ARG A 33 -4.24 -10.01 1.92
CA ARG A 33 -5.37 -10.79 2.45
C ARG A 33 -5.87 -10.30 3.81
N SER A 34 -5.68 -9.01 4.06
CA SER A 34 -6.02 -8.37 5.33
C SER A 34 -6.95 -7.15 5.14
N SER A 35 -8.04 -7.34 4.39
CA SER A 35 -9.07 -6.30 4.17
C SER A 35 -9.61 -5.71 5.49
N LYS A 36 -9.71 -6.52 6.54
CA LYS A 36 -10.07 -6.07 7.90
C LYS A 36 -9.06 -5.09 8.50
N ALA A 37 -7.77 -5.29 8.26
CA ALA A 37 -6.75 -4.36 8.75
C ALA A 37 -6.81 -3.04 7.97
N LEU A 38 -6.99 -3.11 6.64
CA LEU A 38 -7.17 -1.93 5.81
C LEU A 38 -8.40 -1.10 6.23
N ARG A 39 -9.55 -1.74 6.47
CA ARG A 39 -10.75 -1.04 6.95
C ARG A 39 -10.51 -0.33 8.28
N LYS A 40 -9.95 -1.03 9.27
CA LYS A 40 -9.65 -0.43 10.58
C LYS A 40 -8.69 0.76 10.46
N MET A 41 -7.70 0.66 9.59
CA MET A 41 -6.75 1.74 9.35
C MET A 41 -7.43 2.98 8.75
N ILE A 42 -8.27 2.79 7.73
CA ILE A 42 -9.05 3.87 7.11
C ILE A 42 -9.95 4.57 8.13
N GLU A 43 -10.60 3.79 9.01
CA GLU A 43 -11.49 4.30 10.06
C GLU A 43 -10.72 5.08 11.14
N ILE A 44 -9.63 4.52 11.67
CA ILE A 44 -8.86 5.10 12.78
C ILE A 44 -8.15 6.38 12.33
N ASP A 45 -7.50 6.35 11.17
CA ASP A 45 -6.73 7.49 10.67
C ASP A 45 -7.60 8.48 9.87
N THR A 46 -8.92 8.26 9.83
CA THR A 46 -9.90 9.08 9.10
C THR A 46 -9.46 9.38 7.67
N ILE A 47 -9.01 8.33 6.97
CA ILE A 47 -8.45 8.46 5.64
C ILE A 47 -9.60 8.61 4.65
N SER A 48 -9.73 9.79 4.09
CA SER A 48 -10.68 10.04 3.00
C SER A 48 -10.16 9.60 1.65
N ARG A 49 -8.82 9.54 1.45
CA ARG A 49 -8.22 9.27 0.14
C ARG A 49 -6.74 8.88 0.21
N PHE A 50 -6.33 8.00 -0.71
CA PHE A 50 -4.93 7.72 -1.01
C PHE A 50 -4.52 8.34 -2.35
N GLN A 51 -3.31 8.91 -2.41
CA GLN A 51 -2.74 9.44 -3.66
C GLN A 51 -2.11 8.34 -4.51
N ALA A 52 -1.60 7.29 -3.88
CA ALA A 52 -1.17 6.09 -4.58
C ALA A 52 -1.41 4.84 -3.72
N VAL A 53 -1.72 3.74 -4.41
CA VAL A 53 -1.86 2.40 -3.84
C VAL A 53 -0.90 1.47 -4.57
N LEU A 54 0.07 0.93 -3.85
CA LEU A 54 1.08 0.01 -4.35
C LEU A 54 0.66 -1.42 -3.99
N ILE A 55 0.61 -2.32 -4.97
CA ILE A 55 0.24 -3.72 -4.77
C ILE A 55 1.37 -4.61 -5.29
N GLU A 56 1.98 -5.40 -4.42
CA GLU A 56 3.12 -6.27 -4.78
C GLU A 56 2.72 -7.63 -5.36
N ASP A 57 1.50 -8.10 -5.07
CA ASP A 57 0.98 -9.37 -5.58
C ASP A 57 -0.44 -9.19 -6.15
N GLY A 58 -0.67 -9.66 -7.38
CA GLY A 58 -1.96 -9.60 -8.06
C GLY A 58 -3.08 -10.31 -7.30
N ASN A 59 -2.78 -11.30 -6.45
CA ASN A 59 -3.80 -11.94 -5.61
C ASN A 59 -4.35 -11.01 -4.51
N SER A 60 -3.62 -9.94 -4.18
CA SER A 60 -4.04 -8.94 -3.19
C SER A 60 -5.02 -7.93 -3.79
N LEU A 61 -5.22 -7.94 -5.11
CA LEU A 61 -6.15 -7.02 -5.79
C LEU A 61 -7.58 -7.18 -5.23
N THR A 62 -7.98 -8.41 -4.92
CA THR A 62 -9.29 -8.72 -4.33
C THR A 62 -9.53 -8.01 -3.00
N ASP A 63 -8.49 -7.81 -2.19
CA ASP A 63 -8.59 -7.09 -0.91
C ASP A 63 -8.82 -5.58 -1.09
N VAL A 64 -8.55 -5.07 -2.29
CA VAL A 64 -8.53 -3.65 -2.65
C VAL A 64 -9.79 -3.24 -3.39
N LEU A 65 -10.45 -4.19 -4.07
CA LEU A 65 -11.70 -3.94 -4.80
C LEU A 65 -12.83 -3.40 -3.91
N GLU A 66 -12.87 -3.76 -2.62
CA GLU A 66 -13.88 -3.24 -1.68
C GLU A 66 -13.63 -1.79 -1.26
N PHE A 67 -12.48 -1.20 -1.61
CA PHE A 67 -12.04 0.12 -1.15
C PHE A 67 -11.79 1.09 -2.31
N THR A 68 -12.30 0.79 -3.51
CA THR A 68 -12.06 1.62 -4.71
C THR A 68 -12.50 3.08 -4.56
N ASP A 69 -13.48 3.35 -3.70
CA ASP A 69 -13.96 4.70 -3.43
C ASP A 69 -12.91 5.61 -2.76
N PHE A 70 -11.87 5.02 -2.16
CA PHE A 70 -10.77 5.74 -1.53
C PHE A 70 -9.60 6.03 -2.49
N PHE A 71 -9.70 5.60 -3.75
CA PHE A 71 -8.62 5.67 -4.75
C PHE A 71 -8.99 6.62 -5.89
N GLU A 72 -8.02 7.44 -6.33
CA GLU A 72 -8.19 8.24 -7.54
C GLU A 72 -7.96 7.40 -8.80
N PRO A 73 -8.57 7.77 -9.95
CA PRO A 73 -8.16 7.24 -11.24
C PRO A 73 -6.64 7.32 -11.41
N HIS A 74 -6.01 6.26 -11.92
CA HIS A 74 -4.57 6.17 -12.12
C HIS A 74 -3.70 6.17 -10.84
N SER A 75 -4.29 5.98 -9.66
CA SER A 75 -3.54 5.87 -8.39
C SER A 75 -3.12 4.45 -8.01
N LEU A 76 -3.59 3.42 -8.73
CA LEU A 76 -3.29 2.02 -8.42
C LEU A 76 -2.08 1.52 -9.24
N PHE A 77 -1.04 1.07 -8.56
CA PHE A 77 0.22 0.61 -9.14
C PHE A 77 0.49 -0.84 -8.73
N ILE A 78 0.59 -1.74 -9.72
CA ILE A 78 1.00 -3.13 -9.50
C ILE A 78 2.52 -3.20 -9.64
N ILE A 79 3.21 -3.53 -8.55
CA ILE A 79 4.66 -3.62 -8.49
C ILE A 79 5.06 -5.08 -8.68
N ARG A 80 5.66 -5.37 -9.83
CA ARG A 80 6.31 -6.66 -10.04
C ARG A 80 7.73 -6.61 -9.49
N ILE A 81 7.92 -7.06 -8.25
CA ILE A 81 9.27 -7.23 -7.71
C ILE A 81 9.92 -8.41 -8.44
N LEU A 82 10.92 -8.13 -9.27
CA LEU A 82 11.81 -9.15 -9.82
C LEU A 82 12.71 -9.65 -8.68
N ARG A 83 12.19 -10.55 -7.83
CA ARG A 83 13.06 -11.27 -6.90
C ARG A 83 13.96 -12.17 -7.75
N ARG A 84 15.24 -11.78 -7.91
CA ARG A 84 16.28 -12.70 -8.37
C ARG A 84 16.25 -13.88 -7.40
N GLN A 85 15.72 -15.02 -7.83
CA GLN A 85 16.07 -16.27 -7.20
C GLN A 85 17.57 -16.41 -7.45
N ILE A 86 18.39 -16.14 -6.44
CA ILE A 86 19.75 -16.68 -6.42
C ILE A 86 19.51 -18.16 -6.14
N PRO A 87 19.72 -19.08 -7.11
CA PRO A 87 19.65 -20.49 -6.78
C PRO A 87 20.75 -20.74 -5.75
N PHE A 88 20.36 -21.25 -4.58
CA PHE A 88 21.32 -21.88 -3.67
C PHE A 88 21.90 -23.07 -4.43
N PHE A 89 23.18 -22.96 -4.83
CA PHE A 89 23.99 -24.08 -5.29
C PHE A 89 24.56 -24.83 -4.09
#